data_AF-A0A8S1B4K8-F1
#
_entry.id   AF-A0A8S1B4K8-F1
#
_cell.length_a   1.000
_cell.length_b   1.000
_cell.length_c   1.000
_cell.angle_alpha   90.00
_cell.angle_beta   90.00
_cell.angle_gamma   90.00
#
_symmetry.space_group_name_H-M   'P 1'
#
loop_
_entity.id
_entity.type
_entity.pdbx_description
1 polymer ?
#
loop_
_entity_poly.entity_id
_entity_poly.type
_entity_poly.pdbx_seq_one_letter_code
_entity_poly.pdbx_strand_id
1 'polypeptide(L)'
;MIGLQNVTTDVSTSSEVAVTSPAPVAEPAVNEMGLVETTRLSTATGDLVNVTVQERPSMWDMYWNHCPKWRPVNHIFFQVANLFFLLSFLAPHTPGGLMWLRVALILGCAFSGMWAWSIECYLDAVLWNSAFIVINFVYFSIQFYLMRPIKFHKDLEEVYIQLFKPLRVSRRQYRRVLMCMRNIRHLKCHELYAHEKVTKVDSLSLVLSGKLVVSQNQRALHIVFPQHFLDSPEWFGVSTDEYFQVSIMAMEESRVLVWHRDKLKLSIMSDSFLQAVFDHILGRDVVHKLMQVSETMAVSNGHLPNCYEEGEDKPMLVVKKAGDGPGITALLNRQLQATDPNAWRLGRIEETEHETPV
;
A
#
# COMPACT_ATOMS: atom_id res chain seq x y z
N MET A 1 29.73 -28.42 34.40
CA MET A 1 29.93 -29.36 33.27
C MET A 1 29.73 -28.53 32.01
N ILE A 2 30.81 -28.00 31.40
CA ILE A 2 31.49 -28.59 30.21
C ILE A 2 30.50 -28.59 29.02
N GLY A 3 30.59 -27.76 27.96
CA GLY A 3 31.72 -27.03 27.36
C GLY A 3 32.39 -27.89 26.27
N LEU A 4 32.88 -27.44 25.11
CA LEU A 4 33.03 -26.16 24.37
C LEU A 4 32.66 -26.46 22.88
N GLN A 5 32.15 -25.59 21.99
CA GLN A 5 32.48 -24.22 21.53
C GLN A 5 33.35 -24.19 20.24
N ASN A 6 32.96 -23.32 19.29
CA ASN A 6 33.64 -22.98 18.02
C ASN A 6 35.11 -22.55 18.21
N VAL A 7 35.89 -22.53 17.12
CA VAL A 7 36.66 -21.34 16.69
C VAL A 7 37.12 -21.47 15.21
N THR A 8 37.21 -20.32 14.52
CA THR A 8 37.71 -20.13 13.14
C THR A 8 39.01 -19.31 13.14
N THR A 9 39.71 -19.29 11.99
CA THR A 9 40.77 -18.33 11.57
C THR A 9 42.08 -18.37 12.40
N ASP A 10 43.28 -18.29 11.79
CA ASP A 10 43.83 -17.09 11.14
C ASP A 10 44.94 -17.33 10.11
N VAL A 11 45.34 -16.25 9.42
CA VAL A 11 46.46 -16.15 8.46
C VAL A 11 47.59 -15.31 9.08
N SER A 12 48.86 -15.63 8.81
CA SER A 12 49.94 -14.62 8.83
C SER A 12 51.15 -15.02 7.98
N THR A 13 51.80 -14.01 7.41
CA THR A 13 52.98 -14.09 6.53
C THR A 13 54.21 -13.56 7.26
N SER A 14 55.42 -14.14 7.07
CA SER A 14 56.68 -13.39 6.80
C SER A 14 57.99 -14.19 6.96
N SER A 15 58.87 -14.06 5.97
CA SER A 15 60.34 -13.87 6.06
C SER A 15 61.33 -14.99 6.44
N GLU A 16 62.07 -15.41 5.41
CA GLU A 16 63.55 -15.32 5.24
C GLU A 16 64.59 -16.19 6.01
N VAL A 17 65.27 -17.04 5.20
CA VAL A 17 66.73 -17.04 4.89
C VAL A 17 67.75 -17.80 5.78
N ALA A 18 68.53 -18.64 5.06
CA ALA A 18 69.96 -19.03 5.21
C ALA A 18 70.44 -20.28 5.99
N VAL A 19 71.04 -21.22 5.22
CA VAL A 19 72.43 -21.76 5.31
C VAL A 19 72.84 -22.40 6.67
N THR A 20 73.20 -23.68 6.79
CA THR A 20 74.46 -24.31 6.29
C THR A 20 74.43 -25.85 6.52
N SER A 21 75.19 -26.63 5.72
CA SER A 21 75.54 -28.06 5.99
C SER A 21 76.90 -28.15 6.73
N PRO A 22 77.32 -29.27 7.36
CA PRO A 22 77.99 -30.36 6.60
C PRO A 22 77.73 -31.81 7.09
N ALA A 23 78.12 -32.78 6.26
CA ALA A 23 78.18 -34.24 6.54
C ALA A 23 79.53 -34.64 7.24
N PRO A 24 79.94 -35.93 7.45
CA PRO A 24 80.15 -36.96 6.39
C PRO A 24 79.96 -38.47 6.78
N VAL A 25 80.14 -39.37 5.78
CA VAL A 25 80.95 -40.66 5.77
C VAL A 25 80.30 -41.83 4.96
N ALA A 26 80.99 -42.23 3.88
CA ALA A 26 81.14 -43.52 3.13
C ALA A 26 80.07 -44.67 3.22
N GLU A 27 79.50 -45.26 2.15
CA GLU A 27 80.03 -46.00 0.94
C GLU A 27 80.32 -47.53 1.15
N PRO A 28 80.35 -48.40 0.11
CA PRO A 28 79.64 -48.43 -1.20
C PRO A 28 79.16 -49.86 -1.67
N ALA A 29 78.42 -49.97 -2.79
CA ALA A 29 78.41 -51.14 -3.72
C ALA A 29 77.70 -50.84 -5.06
N VAL A 30 78.15 -51.43 -6.18
CA VAL A 30 77.74 -51.14 -7.59
C VAL A 30 77.64 -52.44 -8.42
N ASN A 31 76.80 -52.45 -9.46
CA ASN A 31 76.90 -53.24 -10.72
C ASN A 31 76.16 -52.42 -11.82
N GLU A 32 76.81 -51.91 -12.88
CA GLU A 32 77.00 -52.51 -14.23
C GLU A 32 75.69 -52.87 -14.97
N MET A 33 75.45 -52.59 -16.26
CA MET A 33 76.21 -52.03 -17.41
C MET A 33 75.23 -51.22 -18.31
N GLY A 34 75.52 -50.58 -19.46
CA GLY A 34 76.70 -50.43 -20.34
C GLY A 34 76.28 -49.67 -21.64
N LEU A 35 77.21 -49.25 -22.52
CA LEU A 35 76.91 -48.45 -23.75
C LEU A 35 77.97 -48.67 -24.86
N VAL A 36 77.56 -49.02 -26.09
CA VAL A 36 78.37 -49.33 -27.30
C VAL A 36 77.50 -49.04 -28.55
N GLU A 37 77.91 -48.44 -29.68
CA GLU A 37 79.13 -47.74 -30.15
C GLU A 37 78.77 -46.73 -31.27
N THR A 38 79.75 -46.03 -31.85
CA THR A 38 79.59 -45.26 -33.11
C THR A 38 80.47 -45.81 -34.23
N THR A 39 80.01 -45.78 -35.48
CA THR A 39 80.84 -46.12 -36.66
C THR A 39 80.45 -45.25 -37.86
N ARG A 40 81.42 -45.03 -38.78
CA ARG A 40 81.43 -43.93 -39.75
C ARG A 40 80.86 -44.26 -41.14
N LEU A 41 80.21 -43.25 -41.74
CA LEU A 41 80.33 -42.77 -43.14
C LEU A 41 80.32 -43.79 -44.31
N SER A 42 79.28 -43.74 -45.15
CA SER A 42 79.44 -43.68 -46.63
C SER A 42 78.12 -43.33 -47.36
N THR A 43 78.27 -42.81 -48.58
CA THR A 43 77.25 -42.20 -49.45
C THR A 43 76.33 -43.18 -50.19
N ALA A 44 75.04 -42.83 -50.30
CA ALA A 44 74.24 -43.10 -51.51
C ALA A 44 73.06 -42.10 -51.64
N THR A 45 72.78 -41.70 -52.87
CA THR A 45 71.73 -40.79 -53.34
C THR A 45 70.30 -41.28 -53.10
N GLY A 46 69.37 -40.38 -52.73
CA GLY A 46 67.93 -40.64 -52.79
C GLY A 46 67.06 -39.59 -52.09
N ASP A 47 66.26 -38.86 -52.87
CA ASP A 47 65.03 -38.13 -52.52
C ASP A 47 65.01 -37.09 -51.38
N LEU A 48 65.00 -35.80 -51.79
CA LEU A 48 64.40 -34.72 -50.97
C LEU A 48 62.90 -34.98 -50.83
N VAL A 49 62.45 -35.45 -49.67
CA VAL A 49 61.04 -35.36 -49.29
C VAL A 49 60.72 -33.89 -49.02
N ASN A 50 59.98 -33.27 -49.94
CA ASN A 50 59.47 -31.91 -49.78
C ASN A 50 58.34 -31.91 -48.72
N VAL A 51 58.71 -31.89 -47.44
CA VAL A 51 57.76 -31.75 -46.34
C VAL A 51 57.22 -30.32 -46.35
N THR A 52 56.11 -30.13 -47.05
CA THR A 52 55.28 -28.94 -46.87
C THR A 52 54.88 -28.88 -45.40
N VAL A 53 55.43 -27.92 -44.66
CA VAL A 53 55.01 -27.61 -43.30
C VAL A 53 53.54 -27.21 -43.38
N GLN A 54 52.66 -28.14 -43.04
CA GLN A 54 51.23 -27.86 -42.98
C GLN A 54 51.01 -27.00 -41.74
N GLU A 55 51.01 -25.68 -41.94
CA GLU A 55 50.63 -24.70 -40.94
C GLU A 55 49.28 -25.12 -40.36
N ARG A 56 49.32 -25.63 -39.13
CA ARG A 56 48.13 -26.05 -38.40
C ARG A 56 47.44 -24.74 -38.00
N PRO A 57 46.28 -24.39 -38.60
CA PRO A 57 45.63 -23.11 -38.31
C PRO A 57 45.37 -23.00 -36.81
N SER A 58 45.55 -21.81 -36.26
CA SER A 58 45.37 -21.63 -34.83
C SER A 58 43.91 -21.90 -34.46
N MET A 59 43.65 -22.27 -33.21
CA MET A 59 42.28 -22.46 -32.72
C MET A 59 41.41 -21.20 -32.92
N TRP A 60 42.05 -20.03 -32.97
CA TRP A 60 41.45 -18.73 -33.27
C TRP A 60 41.05 -18.59 -34.74
N ASP A 61 41.85 -19.06 -35.69
CA ASP A 61 41.51 -19.05 -37.12
C ASP A 61 40.31 -19.96 -37.44
N MET A 62 40.19 -21.08 -36.71
CA MET A 62 39.01 -21.96 -36.78
C MET A 62 37.73 -21.27 -36.28
N TYR A 63 37.86 -20.35 -35.32
CA TYR A 63 36.76 -19.62 -34.70
C TYR A 63 36.35 -18.39 -35.53
N TRP A 64 37.31 -17.66 -36.09
CA TRP A 64 37.08 -16.48 -36.94
C TRP A 64 36.54 -16.83 -38.33
N ASN A 65 36.97 -17.95 -38.92
CA ASN A 65 36.53 -18.33 -40.26
C ASN A 65 35.23 -19.17 -40.27
N HIS A 66 34.54 -19.32 -39.14
CA HIS A 66 33.33 -20.16 -39.03
C HIS A 66 32.03 -19.50 -39.53
N CYS A 67 32.04 -18.22 -39.93
CA CYS A 67 30.87 -17.50 -40.46
C CYS A 67 31.16 -16.70 -41.75
N PRO A 68 31.54 -17.34 -42.87
CA PRO A 68 31.72 -16.67 -44.17
C PRO A 68 30.41 -16.14 -44.76
N LYS A 69 29.25 -16.57 -44.23
CA LYS A 69 27.97 -15.90 -44.36
C LYS A 69 27.26 -15.92 -43.02
N TRP A 70 26.97 -14.74 -42.47
CA TRP A 70 25.87 -14.62 -41.51
C TRP A 70 24.60 -15.10 -42.22
N ARG A 71 24.03 -16.23 -41.77
CA ARG A 71 22.63 -16.55 -42.06
C ARG A 71 21.75 -15.39 -41.54
N PRO A 72 20.51 -15.21 -42.00
CA PRO A 72 19.57 -14.24 -41.43
C PRO A 72 19.06 -14.67 -40.03
N VAL A 73 19.99 -14.96 -39.11
CA VAL A 73 19.75 -15.39 -37.71
C VAL A 73 19.02 -14.29 -36.94
N ASN A 74 19.38 -13.03 -37.23
CA ASN A 74 18.79 -11.82 -36.65
C ASN A 74 17.43 -11.46 -37.27
N HIS A 75 16.52 -12.42 -37.38
CA HIS A 75 15.14 -12.14 -37.71
C HIS A 75 14.53 -11.19 -36.67
N ILE A 76 13.57 -10.35 -37.09
CA ILE A 76 13.01 -9.27 -36.27
C ILE A 76 12.51 -9.78 -34.91
N PHE A 77 11.93 -10.99 -34.86
CA PHE A 77 11.50 -11.65 -33.61
C PHE A 77 12.62 -11.81 -32.57
N PHE A 78 13.86 -12.13 -32.97
CA PHE A 78 14.98 -12.27 -32.04
C PHE A 78 15.37 -10.92 -31.44
N GLN A 79 15.44 -9.86 -32.26
CA GLN A 79 15.74 -8.50 -31.80
C GLN A 79 14.63 -7.95 -30.90
N VAL A 80 13.37 -8.19 -31.26
CA VAL A 80 12.20 -7.80 -30.45
C VAL A 80 12.15 -8.56 -29.12
N ALA A 81 12.47 -9.85 -29.10
CA ALA A 81 12.58 -10.63 -27.86
C ALA A 81 13.63 -10.04 -26.91
N ASN A 82 14.84 -9.74 -27.42
CA ASN A 82 15.90 -9.13 -26.63
C ASN A 82 15.56 -7.72 -26.15
N LEU A 83 14.83 -6.92 -26.94
CA LEU A 83 14.30 -5.64 -26.49
C LEU A 83 13.32 -5.79 -25.32
N PHE A 84 12.41 -6.77 -25.38
CA PHE A 84 11.49 -7.04 -24.26
C PHE A 84 12.21 -7.58 -23.02
N PHE A 85 13.25 -8.40 -23.16
CA PHE A 85 14.10 -8.78 -22.04
C PHE A 85 14.81 -7.58 -21.41
N LEU A 86 15.38 -6.67 -22.22
CA LEU A 86 15.96 -5.42 -21.72
C LEU A 86 14.92 -4.55 -21.00
N LEU A 87 13.73 -4.35 -21.59
CA LEU A 87 12.62 -3.61 -20.96
C LEU A 87 12.13 -4.25 -19.65
N SER A 88 12.34 -5.57 -19.46
CA SER A 88 12.05 -6.25 -18.21
C SER A 88 13.04 -5.87 -17.11
N PHE A 89 14.34 -5.76 -17.42
CA PHE A 89 15.38 -5.35 -16.46
C PHE A 89 15.31 -3.87 -16.08
N LEU A 90 14.71 -3.03 -16.93
CA LEU A 90 14.44 -1.61 -16.63
C LEU A 90 13.23 -1.38 -15.72
N ALA A 91 12.57 -2.44 -15.20
CA ALA A 91 11.39 -2.32 -14.36
C ALA A 91 11.68 -1.59 -13.03
N PRO A 92 10.95 -0.50 -12.69
CA PRO A 92 11.15 0.21 -11.44
C PRO A 92 10.68 -0.62 -10.24
N HIS A 93 11.30 -0.45 -9.07
CA HIS A 93 10.99 -1.19 -7.83
C HIS A 93 9.69 -0.70 -7.15
N THR A 94 8.59 -0.74 -7.89
CA THR A 94 7.23 -0.39 -7.47
C THR A 94 6.30 -1.57 -7.72
N PRO A 95 5.15 -1.70 -7.01
CA PRO A 95 4.26 -2.83 -7.22
C PRO A 95 3.65 -2.89 -8.63
N GLY A 96 3.59 -1.76 -9.36
CA GLY A 96 3.26 -1.71 -10.79
C GLY A 96 4.44 -2.11 -11.69
N GLY A 97 5.67 -1.72 -11.35
CA GLY A 97 6.88 -2.17 -12.05
C GLY A 97 7.10 -3.68 -11.98
N LEU A 98 6.73 -4.33 -10.86
CA LEU A 98 6.71 -5.80 -10.77
C LEU A 98 5.71 -6.44 -11.77
N MET A 99 4.62 -5.75 -12.11
CA MET A 99 3.69 -6.23 -13.15
C MET A 99 4.29 -6.03 -14.55
N TRP A 100 4.89 -4.86 -14.80
CA TRP A 100 5.59 -4.56 -16.05
C TRP A 100 6.68 -5.60 -16.35
N LEU A 101 7.53 -5.93 -15.36
CA LEU A 101 8.54 -6.99 -15.43
C LEU A 101 7.96 -8.31 -15.96
N ARG A 102 6.85 -8.79 -15.37
CA ARG A 102 6.23 -10.06 -15.76
C ARG A 102 5.63 -10.02 -17.17
N VAL A 103 5.00 -8.92 -17.55
CA VAL A 103 4.45 -8.75 -18.91
C VAL A 103 5.56 -8.69 -19.95
N ALA A 104 6.64 -7.95 -19.69
CA ALA A 104 7.80 -7.86 -20.58
C ALA A 104 8.49 -9.23 -20.74
N LEU A 105 8.64 -10.01 -19.67
CA LEU A 105 9.17 -11.39 -19.74
C LEU A 105 8.26 -12.33 -20.56
N ILE A 106 6.93 -12.26 -20.39
CA ILE A 106 5.97 -13.05 -21.20
C ILE A 106 6.13 -12.72 -22.70
N LEU A 107 6.21 -11.43 -23.05
CA LEU A 107 6.39 -11.00 -24.43
C LEU A 107 7.76 -11.43 -24.99
N GLY A 108 8.85 -11.26 -24.23
CA GLY A 108 10.19 -11.70 -24.61
C GLY A 108 10.25 -13.21 -24.90
N CYS A 109 9.72 -14.03 -23.98
CA CYS A 109 9.64 -15.48 -24.17
C CYS A 109 8.71 -15.87 -25.33
N ALA A 110 7.60 -15.15 -25.57
CA ALA A 110 6.72 -15.41 -26.71
C ALA A 110 7.41 -15.14 -28.06
N PHE A 111 8.13 -14.03 -28.21
CA PHE A 111 8.88 -13.74 -29.44
C PHE A 111 10.11 -14.65 -29.61
N SER A 112 10.79 -15.02 -28.53
CA SER A 112 11.89 -15.99 -28.54
C SER A 112 11.43 -17.40 -28.94
N GLY A 113 10.31 -17.87 -28.36
CA GLY A 113 9.68 -19.14 -28.75
C GLY A 113 9.15 -19.14 -30.18
N MET A 114 8.58 -18.01 -30.64
CA MET A 114 8.12 -17.86 -32.03
C MET A 114 9.28 -17.91 -33.03
N TRP A 115 10.42 -17.28 -32.72
CA TRP A 115 11.66 -17.39 -33.50
C TRP A 115 12.20 -18.84 -33.55
N ALA A 116 12.25 -19.52 -32.41
CA ALA A 116 12.70 -20.91 -32.33
C ALA A 116 11.78 -21.88 -33.10
N TRP A 117 10.47 -21.60 -33.16
CA TRP A 117 9.51 -22.38 -33.93
C TRP A 117 9.60 -22.12 -35.44
N SER A 118 9.63 -20.85 -35.87
CA SER A 118 9.48 -20.51 -37.29
C SER A 118 10.77 -20.55 -38.12
N ILE A 119 11.95 -20.58 -37.49
CA ILE A 119 13.24 -20.44 -38.18
C ILE A 119 14.14 -21.66 -37.95
N GLU A 120 14.42 -22.00 -36.69
CA GLU A 120 15.36 -23.08 -36.35
C GLU A 120 14.66 -24.42 -36.05
N CYS A 121 13.32 -24.43 -35.99
CA CYS A 121 12.47 -25.61 -35.70
C CYS A 121 12.88 -26.40 -34.43
N TYR A 122 13.50 -25.72 -33.45
CA TYR A 122 14.12 -26.35 -32.28
C TYR A 122 13.10 -26.47 -31.13
N LEU A 123 12.44 -27.63 -31.05
CA LEU A 123 11.33 -27.89 -30.13
C LEU A 123 11.67 -27.67 -28.65
N ASP A 124 12.90 -27.98 -28.22
CA ASP A 124 13.31 -27.82 -26.82
C ASP A 124 13.31 -26.35 -26.37
N ALA A 125 13.82 -25.40 -27.18
CA ALA A 125 13.69 -23.98 -26.83
C ALA A 125 12.25 -23.47 -26.87
N VAL A 126 11.38 -24.06 -27.71
CA VAL A 126 9.94 -23.75 -27.70
C VAL A 126 9.29 -24.24 -26.40
N LEU A 127 9.66 -25.43 -25.92
CA LEU A 127 9.20 -25.97 -24.63
C LEU A 127 9.67 -25.09 -23.46
N TRP A 128 10.96 -24.73 -23.39
CA TRP A 128 11.49 -23.85 -22.33
C TRP A 128 10.85 -22.46 -22.33
N ASN A 129 10.73 -21.81 -23.49
CA ASN A 129 10.03 -20.52 -23.58
C ASN A 129 8.56 -20.63 -23.17
N SER A 130 7.87 -21.71 -23.54
CA SER A 130 6.49 -21.96 -23.11
C SER A 130 6.38 -22.14 -21.59
N ALA A 131 7.31 -22.85 -20.96
CA ALA A 131 7.36 -22.98 -19.51
C ALA A 131 7.59 -21.62 -18.82
N PHE A 132 8.49 -20.78 -19.34
CA PHE A 132 8.71 -19.43 -18.81
C PHE A 132 7.49 -18.51 -18.99
N ILE A 133 6.73 -18.63 -20.08
CA ILE A 133 5.45 -17.93 -20.26
C ILE A 133 4.44 -18.35 -19.18
N VAL A 134 4.25 -19.65 -18.97
CA VAL A 134 3.30 -20.17 -17.96
C VAL A 134 3.70 -19.69 -16.55
N ILE A 135 4.98 -19.80 -16.17
CA ILE A 135 5.47 -19.37 -14.86
C ILE A 135 5.25 -17.85 -14.66
N ASN A 136 5.63 -17.03 -15.64
CA ASN A 136 5.43 -15.58 -15.53
C ASN A 136 3.95 -15.19 -15.58
N PHE A 137 3.10 -15.93 -16.27
CA PHE A 137 1.65 -15.73 -16.28
C PHE A 137 0.99 -16.07 -14.94
N VAL A 138 1.44 -17.12 -14.24
CA VAL A 138 0.99 -17.43 -12.88
C VAL A 138 1.40 -16.31 -11.91
N TYR A 139 2.66 -15.86 -11.94
CA TYR A 139 3.11 -14.74 -11.11
C TYR A 139 2.41 -13.43 -11.45
N PHE A 140 2.18 -13.13 -12.74
CA PHE A 140 1.38 -11.99 -13.18
C PHE A 140 -0.04 -12.07 -12.63
N SER A 141 -0.69 -13.23 -12.73
CA SER A 141 -2.06 -13.46 -12.24
C SER A 141 -2.14 -13.24 -10.73
N ILE A 142 -1.25 -13.84 -9.94
CA ILE A 142 -1.18 -13.64 -8.49
C ILE A 142 -0.99 -12.15 -8.16
N GLN A 143 -0.02 -11.48 -8.80
CA GLN A 143 0.24 -10.07 -8.57
C GLN A 143 -0.95 -9.19 -8.97
N PHE A 144 -1.66 -9.51 -10.08
CA PHE A 144 -2.86 -8.82 -10.53
C PHE A 144 -4.03 -8.98 -9.53
N TYR A 145 -4.24 -10.19 -8.99
CA TYR A 145 -5.22 -10.44 -7.94
C TYR A 145 -4.89 -9.67 -6.65
N LEU A 146 -3.61 -9.62 -6.25
CA LEU A 146 -3.16 -8.83 -5.09
C LEU A 146 -3.24 -7.31 -5.30
N MET A 147 -3.07 -6.86 -6.55
CA MET A 147 -3.17 -5.45 -6.94
C MET A 147 -4.59 -4.98 -7.21
N ARG A 148 -5.57 -5.90 -7.33
CA ARG A 148 -6.97 -5.56 -7.60
C ARG A 148 -7.48 -4.59 -6.53
N PRO A 149 -7.84 -3.34 -6.87
CA PRO A 149 -8.29 -2.37 -5.88
C PRO A 149 -9.56 -2.89 -5.22
N ILE A 150 -9.61 -2.82 -3.89
CA ILE A 150 -10.82 -3.13 -3.14
C ILE A 150 -11.86 -2.07 -3.52
N LYS A 151 -12.83 -2.45 -4.35
CA LYS A 151 -14.00 -1.63 -4.62
C LYS A 151 -14.88 -1.66 -3.37
N PHE A 152 -14.88 -0.57 -2.62
CA PHE A 152 -15.80 -0.38 -1.50
C PHE A 152 -17.19 -0.02 -2.04
N HIS A 153 -18.23 -0.19 -1.20
CA HIS A 153 -19.55 0.36 -1.51
C HIS A 153 -19.47 1.89 -1.56
N LYS A 154 -20.33 2.56 -2.33
CA LYS A 154 -20.22 4.01 -2.61
C LYS A 154 -20.09 4.86 -1.33
N ASP A 155 -20.91 4.56 -0.33
CA ASP A 155 -20.94 5.31 0.95
C ASP A 155 -19.67 5.06 1.81
N LEU A 156 -19.07 3.87 1.71
CA LEU A 156 -17.80 3.56 2.38
C LEU A 156 -16.62 4.25 1.68
N GLU A 157 -16.67 4.36 0.34
CA GLU A 157 -15.69 5.13 -0.44
C GLU A 157 -15.78 6.63 -0.12
N GLU A 158 -16.99 7.16 0.05
CA GLU A 158 -17.21 8.56 0.45
C GLU A 158 -16.65 8.85 1.85
N VAL A 159 -16.94 7.98 2.83
CA VAL A 159 -16.32 8.02 4.18
C VAL A 159 -14.80 7.97 4.10
N TYR A 160 -14.22 7.11 3.24
CA TYR A 160 -12.78 7.07 3.03
C TYR A 160 -12.23 8.40 2.48
N ILE A 161 -12.90 8.99 1.50
CA ILE A 161 -12.47 10.24 0.85
C ILE A 161 -12.55 11.44 1.79
N GLN A 162 -13.54 11.49 2.68
CA GLN A 162 -13.78 12.65 3.57
C GLN A 162 -13.00 12.56 4.89
N LEU A 163 -12.99 11.41 5.56
CA LEU A 163 -12.37 11.25 6.89
C LEU A 163 -10.92 10.77 6.82
N PHE A 164 -10.63 9.77 5.98
CA PHE A 164 -9.39 9.00 6.06
C PHE A 164 -8.32 9.46 5.05
N LYS A 165 -8.73 9.89 3.85
CA LYS A 165 -7.85 10.37 2.78
C LYS A 165 -7.10 11.67 3.14
N PRO A 166 -7.70 12.69 3.78
CA PRO A 166 -6.95 13.90 4.17
C PRO A 166 -5.85 13.59 5.19
N LEU A 167 -6.10 12.60 6.06
CA LEU A 167 -5.16 12.11 7.07
C LEU A 167 -4.16 11.08 6.53
N ARG A 168 -4.02 10.97 5.19
CA ARG A 168 -3.06 10.10 4.48
C ARG A 168 -3.19 8.59 4.77
N VAL A 169 -4.35 8.12 5.25
CA VAL A 169 -4.57 6.68 5.49
C VAL A 169 -4.62 5.91 4.17
N SER A 170 -3.86 4.81 4.09
CA SER A 170 -3.86 3.97 2.90
C SER A 170 -5.17 3.17 2.77
N ARG A 171 -5.61 2.90 1.52
CA ARG A 171 -6.75 1.99 1.26
C ARG A 171 -6.58 0.61 1.91
N ARG A 172 -5.34 0.16 2.14
CA ARG A 172 -5.04 -1.12 2.81
C ARG A 172 -5.34 -1.06 4.31
N GLN A 173 -4.95 0.02 5.00
CA GLN A 173 -5.32 0.25 6.40
C GLN A 173 -6.83 0.45 6.55
N TYR A 174 -7.48 1.21 5.66
CA TYR A 174 -8.94 1.35 5.66
C TYR A 174 -9.66 0.00 5.43
N ARG A 175 -9.13 -0.88 4.58
CA ARG A 175 -9.65 -2.26 4.45
C ARG A 175 -9.55 -3.04 5.78
N ARG A 176 -8.46 -2.88 6.54
CA ARG A 176 -8.27 -3.55 7.85
C ARG A 176 -9.31 -3.07 8.88
N VAL A 177 -9.58 -1.76 8.91
CA VAL A 177 -10.68 -1.15 9.69
C VAL A 177 -12.03 -1.75 9.30
N LEU A 178 -12.33 -1.82 8.00
CA LEU A 178 -13.59 -2.39 7.52
C LEU A 178 -13.71 -3.89 7.81
N MET A 179 -12.61 -4.66 7.83
CA MET A 179 -12.66 -6.07 8.28
C MET A 179 -13.09 -6.24 9.74
N CYS A 180 -13.05 -5.19 10.56
CA CYS A 180 -13.53 -5.21 11.95
C CYS A 180 -15.03 -4.86 12.09
N MET A 181 -15.73 -4.61 10.97
CA MET A 181 -17.16 -4.26 11.00
C MET A 181 -18.01 -5.42 11.53
N ARG A 182 -19.03 -5.08 12.34
CA ARG A 182 -20.07 -6.00 12.80
C ARG A 182 -21.12 -6.18 11.71
N ASN A 183 -21.72 -5.08 11.28
CA ASN A 183 -22.70 -5.01 10.20
C ASN A 183 -22.93 -3.55 9.76
N ILE A 184 -23.64 -3.36 8.64
CA ILE A 184 -24.30 -2.10 8.32
C ILE A 184 -25.77 -2.27 8.73
N ARG A 185 -26.26 -1.41 9.63
CA ARG A 185 -27.67 -1.36 9.99
C ARG A 185 -28.40 -0.38 9.07
N HIS A 186 -29.54 -0.81 8.57
CA HIS A 186 -30.51 0.04 7.88
C HIS A 186 -31.59 0.38 8.91
N LEU A 187 -31.90 1.66 9.05
CA LEU A 187 -32.89 2.21 9.98
C LEU A 187 -33.96 2.92 9.15
N LYS A 188 -35.23 2.61 9.42
CA LYS A 188 -36.36 3.34 8.85
C LYS A 188 -36.55 4.69 9.54
N CYS A 189 -37.32 5.56 8.90
CA CYS A 189 -37.81 6.79 9.51
C CYS A 189 -38.53 6.50 10.85
N HIS A 190 -38.17 7.22 11.91
CA HIS A 190 -38.58 7.02 13.32
C HIS A 190 -38.13 5.70 13.98
N GLU A 191 -37.21 4.94 13.39
CA GLU A 191 -36.64 3.75 14.03
C GLU A 191 -35.56 4.16 15.07
N LEU A 192 -35.60 3.53 16.26
CA LEU A 192 -34.61 3.72 17.31
C LEU A 192 -33.38 2.85 17.06
N TYR A 193 -32.21 3.48 16.94
CA TYR A 193 -30.92 2.79 16.88
C TYR A 193 -30.47 2.30 18.25
N ALA A 194 -30.58 3.17 19.26
CA ALA A 194 -30.22 2.92 20.64
C ALA A 194 -31.22 3.59 21.58
N HIS A 195 -31.53 2.93 22.69
CA HIS A 195 -32.41 3.44 23.74
C HIS A 195 -31.61 3.72 25.01
N GLU A 196 -31.85 4.91 25.58
CA GLU A 196 -31.23 5.39 26.81
C GLU A 196 -31.38 4.35 27.94
N LYS A 197 -30.29 4.08 28.66
CA LYS A 197 -30.18 3.16 29.81
C LYS A 197 -30.61 1.71 29.56
N VAL A 198 -30.80 1.31 28.30
CA VAL A 198 -31.25 -0.04 27.90
C VAL A 198 -30.29 -0.69 26.91
N THR A 199 -29.78 0.06 25.95
CA THR A 199 -28.81 -0.48 24.97
C THR A 199 -27.40 -0.42 25.54
N LYS A 200 -26.65 -1.53 25.50
CA LYS A 200 -25.26 -1.61 25.98
C LYS A 200 -24.28 -1.03 24.96
N VAL A 201 -23.22 -0.37 25.42
CA VAL A 201 -22.21 0.26 24.54
C VAL A 201 -21.08 -0.72 24.20
N ASP A 202 -21.34 -1.64 23.28
CA ASP A 202 -20.40 -2.69 22.82
C ASP A 202 -19.73 -2.41 21.46
N SER A 203 -20.17 -1.33 20.78
CA SER A 203 -19.79 -1.01 19.41
C SER A 203 -19.43 0.45 19.23
N LEU A 204 -18.63 0.73 18.20
CA LEU A 204 -18.47 2.07 17.64
C LEU A 204 -19.29 2.14 16.35
N SER A 205 -20.05 3.21 16.16
CA SER A 205 -20.86 3.40 14.95
C SER A 205 -20.74 4.78 14.29
N LEU A 206 -20.88 4.77 12.96
CA LEU A 206 -20.72 5.92 12.06
C LEU A 206 -21.91 5.99 11.11
N VAL A 207 -22.48 7.18 10.95
CA VAL A 207 -23.58 7.43 10.00
C VAL A 207 -23.02 7.44 8.57
N LEU A 208 -23.53 6.56 7.71
CA LEU A 208 -23.16 6.53 6.28
C LEU A 208 -24.07 7.45 5.45
N SER A 209 -25.38 7.40 5.71
CA SER A 209 -26.39 8.24 5.06
C SER A 209 -27.59 8.44 5.96
N GLY A 210 -28.32 9.54 5.75
CA GLY A 210 -29.49 9.93 6.55
C GLY A 210 -29.13 10.85 7.72
N LYS A 211 -30.14 11.23 8.50
CA LYS A 211 -30.04 12.11 9.67
C LYS A 211 -30.63 11.41 10.88
N LEU A 212 -29.92 11.47 12.01
CA LEU A 212 -30.39 10.92 13.29
C LEU A 212 -30.48 12.03 14.32
N VAL A 213 -31.54 12.02 15.13
CA VAL A 213 -31.66 12.90 16.29
C VAL A 213 -31.19 12.18 17.55
N VAL A 214 -30.37 12.87 18.34
CA VAL A 214 -29.94 12.41 19.66
C VAL A 214 -30.78 13.12 20.70
N SER A 215 -31.34 12.37 21.64
CA SER A 215 -32.22 12.87 22.69
C SER A 215 -31.85 12.30 24.05
N GLN A 216 -32.08 13.06 25.12
CA GLN A 216 -31.84 12.64 26.49
C GLN A 216 -33.03 13.05 27.36
N ASN A 217 -33.54 12.13 28.19
CA ASN A 217 -34.76 12.36 28.98
C ASN A 217 -35.92 12.95 28.13
N GLN A 218 -36.12 12.40 26.92
CA GLN A 218 -37.12 12.84 25.92
C GLN A 218 -36.92 14.25 25.32
N ARG A 219 -35.81 14.95 25.63
CA ARG A 219 -35.45 16.24 25.00
C ARG A 219 -34.45 16.01 23.88
N ALA A 220 -34.72 16.53 22.68
CA ALA A 220 -33.75 16.52 21.58
C ALA A 220 -32.57 17.45 21.91
N LEU A 221 -31.34 16.96 21.73
CA LEU A 221 -30.09 17.68 22.00
C LEU A 221 -29.47 18.23 20.71
N HIS A 222 -29.19 17.35 19.75
CA HIS A 222 -28.55 17.69 18.48
C HIS A 222 -28.91 16.68 17.39
N ILE A 223 -28.64 17.05 16.13
CA ILE A 223 -28.77 16.15 14.98
C ILE A 223 -27.38 15.69 14.54
N VAL A 224 -27.23 14.38 14.33
CA VAL A 224 -26.04 13.76 13.75
C VAL A 224 -26.27 13.55 12.27
N PHE A 225 -25.35 14.10 11.47
CA PHE A 225 -25.33 14.06 10.01
C PHE A 225 -24.49 12.88 9.49
N PRO A 226 -24.53 12.57 8.18
CA PRO A 226 -23.62 11.61 7.57
C PRO A 226 -22.16 11.92 7.88
N GLN A 227 -21.31 10.90 7.93
CA GLN A 227 -19.87 10.98 8.21
C GLN A 227 -19.51 11.40 9.65
N HIS A 228 -20.49 11.60 10.52
CA HIS A 228 -20.28 11.73 11.97
C HIS A 228 -20.48 10.41 12.71
N PHE A 229 -19.76 10.25 13.82
CA PHE A 229 -19.93 9.10 14.71
C PHE A 229 -21.14 9.29 15.61
N LEU A 230 -21.74 8.21 16.09
CA LEU A 230 -22.75 8.26 17.15
C LEU A 230 -22.06 8.14 18.52
N ASP A 231 -21.28 7.07 18.68
CA ASP A 231 -20.77 6.57 19.98
C ASP A 231 -19.34 7.07 20.31
N SER A 232 -18.98 8.27 19.86
CA SER A 232 -17.63 8.83 19.99
C SER A 232 -17.25 9.30 21.41
N PRO A 233 -18.13 9.88 22.25
CA PRO A 233 -17.81 10.14 23.65
C PRO A 233 -17.52 8.85 24.43
N GLU A 234 -18.33 7.82 24.19
CA GLU A 234 -18.25 6.53 24.88
C GLU A 234 -17.01 5.72 24.47
N TRP A 235 -16.45 5.97 23.28
CA TRP A 235 -15.17 5.38 22.88
C TRP A 235 -14.06 5.65 23.90
N PHE A 236 -13.95 6.90 24.37
CA PHE A 236 -12.93 7.35 25.31
C PHE A 236 -13.33 7.18 26.79
N GLY A 237 -14.57 7.52 27.14
CA GLY A 237 -14.96 7.71 28.54
C GLY A 237 -15.53 6.48 29.26
N VAL A 238 -15.92 5.43 28.53
CA VAL A 238 -16.86 4.42 29.03
C VAL A 238 -16.22 3.03 29.13
N SER A 239 -16.40 2.37 30.27
CA SER A 239 -16.10 0.94 30.45
C SER A 239 -17.06 0.07 29.62
N THR A 240 -16.64 -1.11 29.17
CA THR A 240 -17.44 -1.92 28.20
C THR A 240 -18.78 -2.42 28.73
N ASP A 241 -19.12 -2.19 30.00
CA ASP A 241 -20.34 -2.68 30.66
C ASP A 241 -21.43 -1.62 30.87
N GLU A 242 -21.21 -0.36 30.43
CA GLU A 242 -22.22 0.69 30.57
C GLU A 242 -23.24 0.73 29.41
N TYR A 243 -24.35 1.43 29.66
CA TYR A 243 -25.45 1.64 28.74
C TYR A 243 -25.41 3.03 28.12
N PHE A 244 -26.00 3.17 26.92
CA PHE A 244 -26.15 4.46 26.25
C PHE A 244 -26.87 5.48 27.15
N GLN A 245 -26.29 6.66 27.33
CA GLN A 245 -26.86 7.73 28.18
C GLN A 245 -27.86 8.64 27.42
N VAL A 246 -28.11 8.31 26.14
CA VAL A 246 -28.99 9.04 25.22
C VAL A 246 -29.76 8.04 24.36
N SER A 247 -30.94 8.46 23.87
CA SER A 247 -31.72 7.74 22.86
C SER A 247 -31.48 8.33 21.48
N ILE A 248 -31.22 7.46 20.50
CA ILE A 248 -30.83 7.83 19.13
C ILE A 248 -31.89 7.31 18.16
N MET A 249 -32.56 8.21 17.44
CA MET A 249 -33.66 7.91 16.54
C MET A 249 -33.38 8.43 15.12
N ALA A 250 -33.67 7.63 14.10
CA ALA A 250 -33.54 8.05 12.71
C ALA A 250 -34.69 9.00 12.31
N MET A 251 -34.36 10.14 11.70
CA MET A 251 -35.35 11.11 11.18
C MET A 251 -35.78 10.79 9.74
N GLU A 252 -34.96 10.03 9.01
CA GLU A 252 -35.18 9.60 7.63
C GLU A 252 -34.54 8.21 7.43
N GLU A 253 -34.72 7.59 6.25
CA GLU A 253 -34.09 6.30 5.95
C GLU A 253 -32.56 6.40 6.04
N SER A 254 -32.00 5.81 7.09
CA SER A 254 -30.63 6.00 7.52
C SER A 254 -29.85 4.71 7.45
N ARG A 255 -28.54 4.81 7.17
CA ARG A 255 -27.62 3.66 7.17
C ARG A 255 -26.47 3.96 8.09
N VAL A 256 -26.21 3.05 9.02
CA VAL A 256 -25.21 3.20 10.08
C VAL A 256 -24.25 2.02 10.00
N LEU A 257 -22.96 2.32 9.82
CA LEU A 257 -21.88 1.35 9.90
C LEU A 257 -21.54 1.09 11.36
N VAL A 258 -21.50 -0.18 11.76
CA VAL A 258 -21.25 -0.59 13.15
C VAL A 258 -20.02 -1.48 13.19
N TRP A 259 -19.06 -1.17 14.06
CA TRP A 259 -17.86 -1.96 14.34
C TRP A 259 -17.91 -2.61 15.73
N HIS A 260 -17.30 -3.77 15.88
CA HIS A 260 -17.01 -4.32 17.20
C HIS A 260 -15.92 -3.49 17.89
N ARG A 261 -16.19 -2.93 19.07
CA ARG A 261 -15.25 -2.06 19.80
C ARG A 261 -13.89 -2.74 20.01
N ASP A 262 -13.90 -3.96 20.53
CA ASP A 262 -12.67 -4.69 20.88
C ASP A 262 -11.85 -5.10 19.65
N LYS A 263 -12.49 -5.68 18.63
CA LYS A 263 -11.80 -6.07 17.38
C LYS A 263 -11.18 -4.86 16.68
N LEU A 264 -11.91 -3.74 16.65
CA LEU A 264 -11.42 -2.50 16.07
C LEU A 264 -10.24 -1.95 16.89
N LYS A 265 -10.36 -1.88 18.23
CA LYS A 265 -9.28 -1.43 19.12
C LYS A 265 -8.02 -2.30 19.00
N LEU A 266 -8.16 -3.62 18.90
CA LEU A 266 -7.08 -4.59 18.64
C LEU A 266 -6.44 -4.38 17.26
N SER A 267 -7.22 -4.12 16.21
CA SER A 267 -6.69 -3.81 14.89
C SER A 267 -5.98 -2.46 14.83
N ILE A 268 -6.42 -1.49 15.63
CA ILE A 268 -5.86 -0.13 15.66
C ILE A 268 -4.55 -0.11 16.46
N MET A 269 -4.50 -0.73 17.65
CA MET A 269 -3.28 -0.77 18.47
C MET A 269 -2.07 -1.45 17.81
N SER A 270 -2.30 -2.29 16.78
CA SER A 270 -1.24 -2.89 15.97
C SER A 270 -0.51 -1.90 15.03
N ASP A 271 -1.03 -0.69 14.84
CA ASP A 271 -0.57 0.31 13.87
C ASP A 271 -0.68 1.70 14.51
N SER A 272 0.43 2.17 15.08
CA SER A 272 0.48 3.42 15.86
C SER A 272 0.05 4.66 15.07
N PHE A 273 0.26 4.67 13.75
CA PHE A 273 -0.24 5.72 12.87
C PHE A 273 -1.77 5.65 12.76
N LEU A 274 -2.34 4.47 12.56
CA LEU A 274 -3.79 4.28 12.51
C LEU A 274 -4.44 4.64 13.85
N GLN A 275 -3.77 4.36 14.98
CA GLN A 275 -4.21 4.78 16.30
C GLN A 275 -4.28 6.30 16.44
N ALA A 276 -3.20 7.02 16.16
CA ALA A 276 -3.18 8.48 16.22
C ALA A 276 -4.26 9.11 15.31
N VAL A 277 -4.51 8.52 14.14
CA VAL A 277 -5.59 8.96 13.23
C VAL A 277 -6.98 8.76 13.83
N PHE A 278 -7.26 7.59 14.43
CA PHE A 278 -8.56 7.34 15.07
C PHE A 278 -8.79 8.23 16.28
N ASP A 279 -7.80 8.38 17.15
CA ASP A 279 -7.87 9.24 18.33
C ASP A 279 -8.11 10.72 17.92
N HIS A 280 -7.47 11.18 16.83
CA HIS A 280 -7.71 12.51 16.27
C HIS A 280 -9.12 12.67 15.66
N ILE A 281 -9.59 11.71 14.84
CA ILE A 281 -10.94 11.77 14.24
C ILE A 281 -12.01 11.79 15.32
N LEU A 282 -11.95 10.85 16.27
CA LEU A 282 -12.94 10.70 17.33
C LEU A 282 -12.87 11.87 18.33
N GLY A 283 -11.65 12.32 18.68
CA GLY A 283 -11.46 13.49 19.54
C GLY A 283 -12.07 14.76 18.93
N ARG A 284 -11.90 14.98 17.61
CA ARG A 284 -12.54 16.10 16.90
C ARG A 284 -14.06 16.01 16.93
N ASP A 285 -14.64 14.83 16.72
CA ASP A 285 -16.09 14.63 16.74
C ASP A 285 -16.68 14.87 18.14
N VAL A 286 -16.00 14.40 19.21
CA VAL A 286 -16.37 14.70 20.60
C VAL A 286 -16.34 16.20 20.88
N VAL A 287 -15.29 16.91 20.47
CA VAL A 287 -15.19 18.38 20.65
C VAL A 287 -16.30 19.10 19.89
N HIS A 288 -16.62 18.70 18.64
CA HIS A 288 -17.73 19.26 17.89
C HIS A 288 -19.08 19.06 18.61
N LYS A 289 -19.37 17.86 19.12
CA LYS A 289 -20.60 17.57 19.88
C LYS A 289 -20.69 18.38 21.17
N LEU A 290 -19.59 18.49 21.90
CA LEU A 290 -19.53 19.30 23.12
C LEU A 290 -19.79 20.79 22.83
N MET A 291 -19.25 21.33 21.74
CA MET A 291 -19.55 22.70 21.32
C MET A 291 -21.03 22.89 20.94
N GLN A 292 -21.62 21.97 20.17
CA GLN A 292 -23.05 22.01 19.82
C GLN A 292 -23.94 21.97 21.07
N VAL A 293 -23.68 21.06 22.01
CA VAL A 293 -24.43 20.97 23.27
C VAL A 293 -24.25 22.25 24.10
N SER A 294 -23.01 22.77 24.22
CA SER A 294 -22.73 24.02 24.92
C SER A 294 -23.48 25.22 24.33
N GLU A 295 -23.52 25.36 23.00
CA GLU A 295 -24.26 26.42 22.31
C GLU A 295 -25.77 26.31 22.59
N THR A 296 -26.35 25.09 22.52
CA THR A 296 -27.77 24.88 22.85
C THR A 296 -28.10 25.23 24.31
N MET A 297 -27.20 24.93 25.25
CA MET A 297 -27.36 25.28 26.67
C MET A 297 -27.23 26.79 26.92
N ALA A 298 -26.25 27.45 26.29
CA ALA A 298 -26.03 28.90 26.42
C ALA A 298 -27.24 29.70 25.93
N VAL A 299 -27.79 29.33 24.76
CA VAL A 299 -29.02 29.92 24.21
C VAL A 299 -30.24 29.62 25.10
N SER A 300 -30.35 28.40 25.65
CA SER A 300 -31.45 28.04 26.56
C SER A 300 -31.40 28.78 27.90
N ASN A 301 -30.21 29.14 28.38
CA ASN A 301 -29.99 29.86 29.64
C ASN A 301 -29.87 31.38 29.47
N GLY A 302 -30.06 31.91 28.26
CA GLY A 302 -30.05 33.35 27.98
C GLY A 302 -28.68 34.02 28.11
N HIS A 303 -27.58 33.26 28.09
CA HIS A 303 -26.23 33.79 28.19
C HIS A 303 -25.58 33.82 26.81
N LEU A 304 -25.76 34.94 26.09
CA LEU A 304 -25.05 35.20 24.85
C LEU A 304 -23.54 35.32 25.15
N PRO A 305 -22.65 34.59 24.45
CA PRO A 305 -21.22 34.85 24.55
C PRO A 305 -20.93 36.26 24.01
N ASN A 306 -20.29 37.07 24.83
CA ASN A 306 -20.11 38.50 24.60
C ASN A 306 -19.23 38.76 23.37
N CYS A 307 -19.83 39.17 22.26
CA CYS A 307 -19.11 39.62 21.08
C CYS A 307 -18.95 41.15 21.16
N TYR A 308 -17.77 41.56 21.63
CA TYR A 308 -17.26 42.92 21.54
C TYR A 308 -17.05 43.32 20.06
N GLU A 309 -17.35 44.51 19.54
CA GLU A 309 -18.23 45.65 19.95
C GLU A 309 -19.00 46.07 18.66
N GLU A 310 -19.79 47.14 18.50
CA GLU A 310 -20.08 48.38 19.24
C GLU A 310 -21.46 48.93 18.77
N GLY A 311 -21.95 50.05 19.33
CA GLY A 311 -22.92 50.94 18.64
C GLY A 311 -24.39 50.93 19.08
N GLU A 312 -24.75 51.94 19.86
CA GLU A 312 -26.08 52.62 19.96
C GLU A 312 -27.32 51.87 20.50
N ASP A 313 -27.61 52.14 21.78
CA ASP A 313 -28.90 52.51 22.37
C ASP A 313 -30.22 51.98 21.77
N LYS A 314 -30.80 50.97 22.46
CA LYS A 314 -32.23 50.98 22.87
C LYS A 314 -32.52 49.91 23.93
N PRO A 315 -33.16 50.26 25.07
CA PRO A 315 -33.62 49.27 26.03
C PRO A 315 -34.96 48.66 25.57
N MET A 316 -34.97 47.39 25.17
CA MET A 316 -36.22 46.64 25.04
C MET A 316 -36.22 45.42 25.97
N LEU A 317 -36.83 45.60 27.13
CA LEU A 317 -37.13 44.56 28.10
C LEU A 317 -38.03 43.49 27.45
N VAL A 318 -37.44 42.38 27.01
CA VAL A 318 -38.16 41.15 26.69
C VAL A 318 -37.90 40.12 27.78
N VAL A 319 -38.61 40.27 28.89
CA VAL A 319 -38.77 39.18 29.86
C VAL A 319 -39.58 38.08 29.18
N LYS A 320 -38.92 37.05 28.66
CA LYS A 320 -39.58 35.85 28.13
C LYS A 320 -39.26 34.61 28.97
N LYS A 321 -39.98 34.55 30.08
CA LYS A 321 -40.52 33.36 30.77
C LYS A 321 -39.84 32.03 30.41
N ALA A 322 -39.12 31.46 31.39
CA ALA A 322 -38.69 30.08 31.37
C ALA A 322 -39.86 29.13 31.06
N GLY A 323 -39.72 28.33 30.00
CA GLY A 323 -40.74 27.44 29.47
C GLY A 323 -40.29 26.82 28.16
N ASP A 324 -40.36 25.51 28.08
CA ASP A 324 -39.83 24.71 26.96
C ASP A 324 -40.47 25.04 25.60
N GLY A 325 -39.73 24.77 24.52
CA GLY A 325 -40.29 24.60 23.17
C GLY A 325 -39.57 25.34 22.03
N PRO A 326 -39.49 26.69 22.03
CA PRO A 326 -39.13 27.42 20.81
C PRO A 326 -37.64 27.39 20.45
N GLY A 327 -36.75 27.58 21.43
CA GLY A 327 -35.31 27.76 21.18
C GLY A 327 -34.63 26.53 20.60
N ILE A 328 -34.84 25.36 21.22
CA ILE A 328 -34.24 24.09 20.77
C ILE A 328 -34.75 23.73 19.37
N THR A 329 -36.04 23.90 19.09
CA THR A 329 -36.63 23.65 17.76
C THR A 329 -36.05 24.59 16.69
N ALA A 330 -35.83 25.87 17.02
CA ALA A 330 -35.17 26.83 16.14
C ALA A 330 -33.69 26.47 15.90
N LEU A 331 -32.97 25.97 16.91
CA LEU A 331 -31.58 25.51 16.77
C LEU A 331 -31.47 24.23 15.95
N LEU A 332 -32.37 23.26 16.13
CA LEU A 332 -32.45 22.04 15.30
C LEU A 332 -32.72 22.41 13.83
N ASN A 333 -33.66 23.33 13.58
CA ASN A 333 -33.89 23.87 12.24
C ASN A 333 -32.68 24.63 11.69
N ARG A 334 -31.95 25.38 12.52
CA ARG A 334 -30.71 26.05 12.11
C ARG A 334 -29.59 25.06 11.79
N GLN A 335 -29.44 23.96 12.53
CA GLN A 335 -28.49 22.89 12.21
C GLN A 335 -28.86 22.18 10.90
N LEU A 336 -30.16 21.93 10.67
CA LEU A 336 -30.66 21.40 9.39
C LEU A 336 -30.37 22.34 8.22
N GLN A 337 -30.60 23.64 8.37
CA GLN A 337 -30.38 24.66 7.33
C GLN A 337 -28.91 24.95 7.07
N ALA A 338 -28.06 25.03 8.11
CA ALA A 338 -26.64 25.36 7.98
C ALA A 338 -25.82 24.31 7.19
N THR A 339 -26.39 23.12 6.99
CA THR A 339 -25.75 22.00 6.30
C THR A 339 -26.31 21.77 4.89
N ASP A 340 -27.29 22.58 4.43
CA ASP A 340 -27.72 22.56 3.03
C ASP A 340 -26.64 23.17 2.12
N PRO A 341 -26.27 22.53 0.99
CA PRO A 341 -25.26 23.06 0.07
C PRO A 341 -25.66 24.39 -0.60
N ASN A 342 -26.94 24.80 -0.47
CA ASN A 342 -27.47 26.07 -0.97
C ASN A 342 -27.58 27.18 0.09
N ALA A 343 -27.29 26.90 1.37
CA ALA A 343 -27.41 27.90 2.45
C ALA A 343 -26.54 29.16 2.23
N TRP A 344 -25.46 29.02 1.48
CA TRP A 344 -24.54 30.10 1.10
C TRP A 344 -25.06 31.05 -0.01
N ARG A 345 -26.27 30.82 -0.57
CA ARG A 345 -26.81 31.66 -1.66
C ARG A 345 -27.69 32.83 -1.22
N LEU A 346 -28.08 32.92 0.05
CA LEU A 346 -28.89 34.02 0.61
C LEU A 346 -28.03 35.25 0.98
N GLY A 347 -27.19 35.67 0.04
CA GLY A 347 -26.29 36.83 0.15
C GLY A 347 -26.09 37.58 -1.16
N ARG A 348 -26.93 37.34 -2.18
CA ARG A 348 -27.00 38.22 -3.35
C ARG A 348 -28.01 39.33 -3.05
N ILE A 349 -27.46 40.49 -2.71
CA ILE A 349 -28.17 41.76 -2.71
C ILE A 349 -28.84 41.91 -4.07
N GLU A 350 -30.13 42.26 -4.11
CA GLU A 350 -30.77 42.72 -5.34
C GLU A 350 -30.11 44.04 -5.71
N GLU A 351 -29.28 44.04 -6.76
CA GLU A 351 -28.84 45.28 -7.41
C GLU A 351 -30.09 45.91 -8.03
N THR A 352 -30.72 46.82 -7.29
CA THR A 352 -31.81 47.64 -7.78
C THR A 352 -31.31 48.47 -8.96
N GLU A 353 -31.82 48.17 -10.15
CA GLU A 353 -31.59 48.98 -11.35
C GLU A 353 -31.98 50.43 -11.07
N HIS A 354 -31.00 51.33 -11.15
CA HIS A 354 -31.20 52.77 -11.25
C HIS A 354 -30.28 53.30 -12.34
N GLU A 355 -30.71 53.11 -13.59
CA GLU A 355 -30.24 53.92 -14.70
C GLU A 355 -30.71 55.36 -14.48
N THR A 356 -29.78 56.27 -14.19
CA THR A 356 -30.02 57.71 -14.31
C THR A 356 -29.26 58.23 -15.54
N PRO A 357 -29.95 58.82 -16.54
CA PRO A 357 -29.31 59.28 -17.76
C PRO A 357 -28.75 60.71 -17.60
N VAL A 358 -27.50 60.91 -18.04
CA VAL A 358 -26.93 62.21 -18.48
C VAL A 358 -25.99 61.95 -19.65
#